data_AF-A0A413QSY3-F1
#
_entry.id   AF-A0A413QSY3-F1
#
_cell.length_a   1.000
_cell.length_b   1.000
_cell.length_c   1.000
_cell.angle_alpha   90.00
_cell.angle_beta   90.00
_cell.angle_gamma   90.00
#
_symmetry.space_group_name_H-M   'P 1'
#
loop_
_entity.id
_entity.type
_entity.pdbx_description
1 polymer ?
#
loop_
_entity_poly.entity_id
_entity_poly.type
_entity_poly.pdbx_seq_one_letter_code
_entity_poly.pdbx_strand_id
1 'polypeptide(L)'
;VDSDKIQFERALVNSQILNILKQAGVDTSSITKDCTFTVDPYSYEITVDGVDEETKVLMQNALNVGNNGKNLYKHIYYCSTQDGCESSQVTEESKMKYEAYHQVYSYTGYGLDKLEEKNGTYYTESGENILDLVDSAVESSRKVPKEFKQQMKNWIHDLVSTISTRGWNNVPDMTLSILYGKNGLKNMNQLITYQYEADRMNRQWYSVL
;
A
#
# COMPACT_ATOMS: atom_id res chain seq x y z
N VAL A 1 -14.29 14.87 -4.61
CA VAL A 1 -12.83 14.66 -4.41
C VAL A 1 -12.14 16.01 -4.40
N ASP A 2 -11.33 16.29 -3.38
CA ASP A 2 -10.52 17.52 -3.32
C ASP A 2 -9.24 17.31 -4.13
N SER A 3 -9.33 17.53 -5.44
CA SER A 3 -8.22 17.40 -6.39
C SER A 3 -7.00 18.22 -5.97
N ASP A 4 -7.22 19.35 -5.32
CA ASP A 4 -6.18 20.32 -4.99
C ASP A 4 -5.30 19.79 -3.86
N LYS A 5 -5.89 19.13 -2.86
CA LYS A 5 -5.14 18.45 -1.80
C LYS A 5 -4.21 17.37 -2.35
N ILE A 6 -4.68 16.58 -3.31
CA ILE A 6 -3.92 15.45 -3.88
C ILE A 6 -2.74 15.96 -4.71
N GLN A 7 -2.96 17.01 -5.51
CA GLN A 7 -1.89 17.64 -6.28
C GLN A 7 -0.85 18.30 -5.37
N PHE A 8 -1.28 18.92 -4.27
CA PHE A 8 -0.38 19.46 -3.26
C PHE A 8 0.49 18.37 -2.60
N GLU A 9 -0.12 17.28 -2.15
CA GLU A 9 0.60 16.14 -1.55
C GLU A 9 1.58 15.52 -2.56
N ARG A 10 1.17 15.35 -3.83
CA ARG A 10 2.05 14.86 -4.89
C ARG A 10 3.24 15.80 -5.13
N ALA A 11 3.04 17.11 -5.12
CA ALA A 11 4.12 18.08 -5.26
C ALA A 11 5.13 17.99 -4.10
N LEU A 12 4.65 17.77 -2.87
CA LEU A 12 5.51 17.54 -1.71
C LEU A 12 6.34 16.25 -1.86
N VAL A 13 5.69 15.13 -2.22
CA VAL A 13 6.38 13.85 -2.44
C VAL A 13 7.41 13.96 -3.57
N ASN A 14 7.06 14.61 -4.68
CA ASN A 14 7.99 14.89 -5.77
C ASN A 14 9.24 15.66 -5.30
N SER A 15 9.04 16.68 -4.47
CA SER A 15 10.14 17.49 -3.93
C SER A 15 11.03 16.67 -3.01
N GLN A 16 10.45 15.81 -2.18
CA GLN A 16 11.20 14.92 -1.29
C GLN A 16 12.02 13.89 -2.06
N ILE A 17 11.43 13.21 -3.04
CA ILE A 17 12.13 12.25 -3.91
C ILE A 17 13.28 12.95 -4.64
N LEU A 18 13.02 14.10 -5.25
CA LEU A 18 14.06 14.88 -5.95
C LEU A 18 15.24 15.22 -5.03
N ASN A 19 14.96 15.63 -3.79
CA ASN A 19 16.00 15.96 -2.82
C ASN A 19 16.80 14.73 -2.39
N ILE A 20 16.14 13.60 -2.13
CA ILE A 20 16.79 12.33 -1.79
C ILE A 20 17.74 11.90 -2.91
N LEU A 21 17.27 11.92 -4.17
CA LEU A 21 18.06 11.51 -5.32
C LEU A 21 19.27 12.45 -5.54
N LYS A 22 19.07 13.77 -5.45
CA LYS A 22 20.18 14.73 -5.56
C LYS A 22 21.23 14.56 -4.47
N GLN A 23 20.82 14.32 -3.23
CA GLN A 23 21.74 14.09 -2.11
C GLN A 23 22.55 12.80 -2.29
N ALA A 24 21.98 11.81 -2.96
CA ALA A 24 22.67 10.57 -3.32
C ALA A 24 23.56 10.68 -4.57
N GLY A 25 23.65 11.87 -5.19
CA GLY A 25 24.48 12.09 -6.38
C GLY A 25 23.85 11.59 -7.68
N VAL A 26 22.55 11.27 -7.69
CA VAL A 26 21.84 10.89 -8.91
C VAL A 26 21.69 12.11 -9.81
N ASP A 27 22.22 12.03 -11.03
CA ASP A 27 21.99 13.05 -12.05
C ASP A 27 20.55 12.94 -12.57
N THR A 28 19.62 13.61 -11.90
CA THR A 28 18.21 13.58 -12.31
C THR A 28 17.96 14.18 -13.70
N SER A 29 18.94 14.88 -14.31
CA SER A 29 18.82 15.39 -15.66
C SER A 29 19.02 14.31 -16.74
N SER A 30 19.67 13.19 -16.39
CA SER A 30 19.85 12.03 -17.26
C SER A 30 18.58 11.17 -17.40
N ILE A 31 17.61 11.36 -16.51
CA ILE A 31 16.30 10.70 -16.53
C ILE A 31 15.43 11.30 -17.64
N THR A 32 15.72 10.91 -18.87
CA THR A 32 15.05 11.39 -20.09
C THR A 32 13.79 10.59 -20.43
N LYS A 33 13.66 9.39 -19.88
CA LYS A 33 12.46 8.53 -19.95
C LYS A 33 11.95 8.27 -18.54
N ASP A 34 10.66 7.97 -18.43
CA ASP A 34 10.09 7.58 -17.14
C ASP A 34 10.70 6.23 -16.70
N CYS A 35 11.10 6.15 -15.44
CA CYS A 35 11.44 4.92 -14.74
C CYS A 35 10.26 4.49 -13.85
N THR A 36 10.24 3.23 -13.43
CA THR A 36 9.19 2.68 -12.57
C THR A 36 9.73 2.48 -11.17
N PHE A 37 9.02 3.00 -10.17
CA PHE A 37 9.21 2.62 -8.78
C PHE A 37 8.13 1.60 -8.41
N THR A 38 8.56 0.44 -7.94
CA THR A 38 7.67 -0.64 -7.48
C THR A 38 7.94 -0.90 -6.00
N VAL A 39 6.89 -0.94 -5.19
CA VAL A 39 7.01 -1.06 -3.74
C VAL A 39 6.38 -2.37 -3.27
N ASP A 40 7.20 -3.18 -2.59
CA ASP A 40 6.74 -4.42 -1.97
C ASP A 40 5.71 -4.14 -0.84
N PRO A 41 4.57 -4.84 -0.80
CA PRO A 41 3.52 -4.57 0.17
C PRO A 41 3.87 -4.90 1.62
N TYR A 42 4.90 -5.70 1.88
CA TYR A 42 5.22 -6.25 3.19
C TYR A 42 6.50 -5.63 3.77
N SER A 43 7.59 -5.67 3.01
CA SER A 43 8.88 -5.07 3.38
C SER A 43 8.92 -3.56 3.13
N TYR A 44 8.05 -3.06 2.25
CA TYR A 44 8.08 -1.71 1.70
C TYR A 44 9.36 -1.37 0.95
N GLU A 45 10.11 -2.37 0.49
CA GLU A 45 11.28 -2.17 -0.37
C GLU A 45 10.84 -1.57 -1.71
N ILE A 46 11.53 -0.49 -2.11
CA ILE A 46 11.37 0.16 -3.41
C ILE A 46 12.39 -0.44 -4.37
N THR A 47 11.90 -1.03 -5.47
CA THR A 47 12.72 -1.41 -6.62
C THR A 47 12.54 -0.40 -7.74
N VAL A 48 13.58 -0.21 -8.55
CA VAL A 48 13.62 0.76 -9.65
C VAL A 48 13.87 0.04 -10.97
N ASP A 49 13.07 0.33 -11.99
CA ASP A 49 13.24 -0.22 -13.34
C ASP A 49 13.22 0.88 -14.41
N GLY A 50 13.82 0.64 -15.57
CA GLY A 50 13.84 1.59 -16.70
C GLY A 50 14.99 2.61 -16.69
N VAL A 51 16.04 2.38 -15.90
CA VAL A 51 17.32 3.13 -15.91
C VAL A 51 18.51 2.16 -15.99
N ASP A 52 19.71 2.67 -16.24
CA ASP A 52 20.93 1.85 -16.19
C ASP A 52 21.23 1.34 -14.77
N GLU A 53 22.02 0.27 -14.66
CA GLU A 53 22.28 -0.41 -13.38
C GLU A 53 22.98 0.47 -12.34
N GLU A 54 23.86 1.39 -12.75
CA GLU A 54 24.54 2.30 -11.82
C GLU A 54 23.53 3.28 -11.20
N THR A 55 22.71 3.91 -12.05
CA THR A 55 21.62 4.80 -11.61
C THR A 55 20.60 4.04 -10.75
N LYS A 56 20.22 2.81 -11.15
CA LYS A 56 19.28 1.96 -10.42
C LYS A 56 19.75 1.70 -9.00
N VAL A 57 21.00 1.28 -8.82
CA VAL A 57 21.58 1.00 -7.50
C VAL A 57 21.62 2.27 -6.64
N LEU A 58 22.04 3.42 -7.19
CA LEU A 58 22.05 4.69 -6.46
C LEU A 58 20.64 5.10 -6.01
N MET A 59 19.66 5.01 -6.91
CA MET A 59 18.27 5.35 -6.60
C MET A 59 17.69 4.42 -5.54
N GLN A 60 17.85 3.10 -5.67
CA GLN A 60 17.34 2.14 -4.68
C GLN A 60 17.99 2.34 -3.31
N ASN A 61 19.30 2.56 -3.23
CA ASN A 61 19.99 2.82 -1.97
C ASN A 61 19.50 4.10 -1.29
N ALA A 62 19.26 5.16 -2.07
CA ALA A 62 18.78 6.44 -1.54
C ALA A 62 17.32 6.38 -1.09
N LEU A 63 16.47 5.71 -1.87
CA LEU A 63 15.05 5.62 -1.61
C LEU A 63 14.73 4.65 -0.47
N ASN A 64 15.47 3.57 -0.29
CA ASN A 64 15.25 2.58 0.77
C ASN A 64 15.88 2.95 2.12
N VAL A 65 15.68 4.20 2.54
CA VAL A 65 16.14 4.70 3.85
C VAL A 65 14.95 5.03 4.75
N GLY A 66 15.00 4.57 6.00
CA GLY A 66 13.97 4.86 7.00
C GLY A 66 12.57 4.42 6.56
N ASN A 67 11.59 5.33 6.59
CA ASN A 67 10.19 5.04 6.26
C ASN A 67 9.80 5.44 4.83
N ASN A 68 10.76 5.75 3.96
CA ASN A 68 10.49 6.25 2.61
C ASN A 68 9.62 5.29 1.80
N GLY A 69 9.96 4.00 1.79
CA GLY A 69 9.17 2.94 1.15
C GLY A 69 7.72 2.89 1.61
N LYS A 70 7.51 2.88 2.94
CA LYS A 70 6.17 2.87 3.52
C LYS A 70 5.36 4.13 3.17
N ASN A 71 6.01 5.29 3.15
CA ASN A 71 5.38 6.55 2.79
C ASN A 71 5.00 6.59 1.30
N LEU A 72 5.88 6.10 0.43
CA LEU A 72 5.60 5.98 -1.00
C LEU A 72 4.45 4.98 -1.25
N TYR A 73 4.49 3.80 -0.62
CA TYR A 73 3.41 2.82 -0.71
C TYR A 73 2.05 3.43 -0.35
N LYS A 74 1.98 4.14 0.79
CA LYS A 74 0.76 4.84 1.22
C LYS A 74 0.31 5.90 0.23
N HIS A 75 1.24 6.65 -0.37
CA HIS A 75 0.92 7.64 -1.39
C HIS A 75 0.30 6.98 -2.62
N ILE A 76 0.89 5.90 -3.13
CA ILE A 76 0.38 5.17 -4.30
C ILE A 76 -0.99 4.56 -3.97
N TYR A 77 -1.11 3.89 -2.82
CA TYR A 77 -2.37 3.30 -2.36
C TYR A 77 -3.47 4.36 -2.28
N TYR A 78 -3.20 5.48 -1.61
CA TYR A 78 -4.15 6.58 -1.51
C TYR A 78 -4.58 7.05 -2.89
N CYS A 79 -3.65 7.29 -3.82
CA CYS A 79 -3.96 7.67 -5.19
C CYS A 79 -4.75 6.61 -5.98
N SER A 80 -4.61 5.33 -5.65
CA SER A 80 -5.30 4.22 -6.32
C SER A 80 -6.68 3.90 -5.79
N THR A 81 -7.07 4.44 -4.63
CA THR A 81 -8.37 4.14 -3.99
C THR A 81 -9.25 5.38 -3.79
N GLN A 82 -9.00 6.46 -4.54
CA GLN A 82 -9.85 7.66 -4.47
C GLN A 82 -11.17 7.43 -5.19
N ASP A 83 -12.22 8.14 -4.77
CA ASP A 83 -13.50 8.13 -5.48
C ASP A 83 -13.28 8.52 -6.95
N GLY A 84 -13.82 7.73 -7.87
CA GLY A 84 -13.65 7.94 -9.33
C GLY A 84 -12.30 7.50 -9.90
N CYS A 85 -11.43 6.88 -9.09
CA CYS A 85 -10.22 6.22 -9.56
C CYS A 85 -10.46 4.70 -9.69
N GLU A 86 -10.30 4.18 -10.89
CA GLU A 86 -10.30 2.75 -11.16
C GLU A 86 -8.86 2.28 -11.40
N SER A 87 -8.20 1.84 -10.33
CA SER A 87 -6.83 1.32 -10.37
C SER A 87 -6.83 -0.21 -10.46
N SER A 88 -6.24 -0.79 -11.49
CA SER A 88 -6.09 -2.26 -11.55
C SER A 88 -5.01 -2.81 -10.62
N GLN A 89 -4.23 -1.93 -9.97
CA GLN A 89 -3.19 -2.32 -9.00
C GLN A 89 -3.76 -2.78 -7.64
N VAL A 90 -5.04 -2.51 -7.36
CA VAL A 90 -5.68 -2.87 -6.09
C VAL A 90 -6.93 -3.70 -6.41
N THR A 91 -6.87 -4.99 -6.08
CA THR A 91 -8.02 -5.90 -6.19
C THR A 91 -8.53 -6.26 -4.80
N GLU A 92 -9.76 -6.74 -4.70
CA GLU A 92 -10.30 -7.20 -3.40
C GLU A 92 -9.43 -8.32 -2.80
N GLU A 93 -8.95 -9.25 -3.63
CA GLU A 93 -8.14 -10.38 -3.16
C GLU A 93 -6.75 -9.94 -2.68
N SER A 94 -6.06 -9.10 -3.44
CA SER A 94 -4.73 -8.60 -3.06
C SER A 94 -4.79 -7.72 -1.81
N LYS A 95 -5.84 -6.89 -1.70
CA LYS A 95 -6.11 -6.10 -0.50
C LYS A 95 -6.37 -6.98 0.72
N MET A 96 -7.16 -8.05 0.57
CA MET A 96 -7.41 -9.01 1.64
C MET A 96 -6.11 -9.67 2.12
N LYS A 97 -5.22 -10.07 1.19
CA LYS A 97 -3.90 -10.63 1.52
C LYS A 97 -3.03 -9.64 2.28
N TYR A 98 -2.98 -8.40 1.81
CA TYR A 98 -2.29 -7.29 2.47
C TYR A 98 -2.82 -7.07 3.90
N GLU A 99 -4.15 -7.03 4.07
CA GLU A 99 -4.77 -6.83 5.39
C GLU A 99 -4.49 -8.00 6.32
N ALA A 100 -4.61 -9.25 5.86
CA ALA A 100 -4.28 -10.44 6.65
C ALA A 100 -2.85 -10.35 7.21
N TYR A 101 -1.88 -10.05 6.34
CA TYR A 101 -0.48 -9.89 6.74
C TYR A 101 -0.29 -8.81 7.79
N HIS A 102 -0.75 -7.59 7.50
CA HIS A 102 -0.45 -6.43 8.33
C HIS A 102 -1.20 -6.46 9.66
N GLN A 103 -2.41 -7.01 9.71
CA GLN A 103 -3.11 -7.19 10.98
C GLN A 103 -2.33 -8.17 11.86
N VAL A 104 -2.01 -9.36 11.36
CA VAL A 104 -1.23 -10.37 12.09
C VAL A 104 0.10 -9.78 12.57
N TYR A 105 0.90 -9.22 11.66
CA TYR A 105 2.20 -8.63 11.99
C TYR A 105 2.09 -7.52 13.05
N SER A 106 1.06 -6.67 12.98
CA SER A 106 0.89 -5.56 13.92
C SER A 106 0.54 -5.98 15.36
N TYR A 107 0.01 -7.20 15.52
CA TYR A 107 -0.37 -7.78 16.82
C TYR A 107 0.68 -8.75 17.35
N THR A 108 1.31 -9.53 16.49
CA THR A 108 2.17 -10.66 16.91
C THR A 108 3.63 -10.50 16.50
N GLY A 109 3.94 -9.63 15.53
CA GLY A 109 5.27 -9.48 14.94
C GLY A 109 5.65 -10.57 13.92
N TYR A 110 4.77 -11.54 13.66
CA TYR A 110 5.01 -12.59 12.67
C TYR A 110 4.52 -12.18 11.28
N GLY A 111 5.37 -12.37 10.27
CA GLY A 111 4.97 -12.26 8.87
C GLY A 111 4.35 -13.56 8.40
N LEU A 112 3.12 -13.52 7.86
CA LEU A 112 2.41 -14.71 7.40
C LEU A 112 3.18 -15.47 6.30
N ASP A 113 3.95 -14.75 5.48
CA ASP A 113 4.82 -15.27 4.42
C ASP A 113 5.92 -16.22 4.92
N LYS A 114 6.23 -16.18 6.22
CA LYS A 114 7.30 -16.95 6.87
C LYS A 114 6.77 -18.09 7.74
N LEU A 115 5.47 -18.23 7.86
CA LEU A 115 4.83 -19.24 8.70
C LEU A 115 4.47 -20.49 7.90
N GLU A 116 4.32 -21.62 8.61
CA GLU A 116 3.83 -22.85 8.00
C GLU A 116 2.32 -22.76 7.81
N GLU A 117 1.87 -22.70 6.56
CA GLU A 117 0.45 -22.72 6.20
C GLU A 117 -0.10 -24.17 6.24
N LYS A 118 -1.13 -24.41 7.04
CA LYS A 118 -1.88 -25.69 7.04
C LYS A 118 -3.25 -25.55 7.68
N ASN A 119 -4.20 -26.37 7.23
CA ASN A 119 -5.54 -26.51 7.82
C ASN A 119 -6.31 -25.18 7.97
N GLY A 120 -6.19 -24.25 7.01
CA GLY A 120 -6.89 -22.98 7.04
C GLY A 120 -6.30 -21.94 8.02
N THR A 121 -5.08 -22.15 8.50
CA THR A 121 -4.35 -21.18 9.33
C THR A 121 -2.82 -21.30 9.12
N TYR A 122 -2.05 -20.57 9.92
CA TYR A 122 -0.59 -20.55 9.88
C TYR A 122 -0.01 -20.87 11.26
N TYR A 123 1.18 -21.47 11.25
CA TYR A 123 1.86 -21.90 12.47
C TYR A 123 3.30 -21.38 12.52
N THR A 124 3.73 -21.00 13.72
CA THR A 124 5.13 -20.65 13.99
C THR A 124 6.03 -21.88 13.88
N GLU A 125 7.34 -21.66 13.83
CA GLU A 125 8.33 -22.75 13.91
C GLU A 125 8.19 -23.59 15.19
N SER A 126 7.70 -23.00 16.29
CA SER A 126 7.38 -23.68 17.55
C SER A 126 6.06 -24.47 17.51
N GLY A 127 5.27 -24.35 16.44
CA GLY A 127 3.98 -25.03 16.27
C GLY A 127 2.79 -24.30 16.89
N GLU A 128 2.93 -23.02 17.26
CA GLU A 128 1.82 -22.21 17.79
C GLU A 128 0.94 -21.72 16.64
N ASN A 129 -0.38 -21.82 16.81
CA ASN A 129 -1.34 -21.32 15.83
C ASN A 129 -1.38 -19.78 15.88
N ILE A 130 -1.26 -19.15 14.72
CA ILE A 130 -1.21 -17.69 14.62
C ILE A 130 -2.49 -17.02 15.14
N LEU A 131 -3.64 -17.66 15.00
CA LEU A 131 -4.93 -17.11 15.46
C LEU A 131 -5.02 -17.04 16.98
N ASP A 132 -4.44 -18.00 17.70
CA ASP A 132 -4.39 -17.99 19.16
C ASP A 132 -3.48 -16.86 19.68
N LEU A 133 -2.38 -16.60 18.97
CA LEU A 133 -1.47 -15.49 19.24
C LEU A 133 -2.15 -14.14 18.97
N VAL A 134 -2.87 -14.02 17.86
CA VAL A 134 -3.68 -12.83 17.54
C VAL A 134 -4.73 -12.59 18.62
N ASP A 135 -5.48 -13.61 19.03
CA ASP A 135 -6.54 -13.47 20.03
C ASP A 135 -6.00 -12.96 21.36
N SER A 136 -4.86 -13.49 21.79
CA SER A 136 -4.16 -13.07 23.00
C SER A 136 -3.65 -11.63 22.91
N ALA A 137 -3.09 -11.25 21.76
CA ALA A 137 -2.59 -9.90 21.50
C ALA A 137 -3.71 -8.87 21.40
N VAL A 138 -4.84 -9.19 20.75
CA VAL A 138 -6.02 -8.31 20.68
C VAL A 138 -6.64 -8.14 22.07
N GLU A 139 -6.71 -9.22 22.87
CA GLU A 139 -7.29 -9.15 24.22
C GLU A 139 -6.48 -8.26 25.17
N SER A 140 -5.15 -8.26 25.04
CA SER A 140 -4.27 -7.42 25.85
C SER A 140 -4.07 -6.00 25.28
N SER A 141 -4.41 -5.77 24.02
CA SER A 141 -4.21 -4.50 23.33
C SER A 141 -5.08 -3.37 23.88
N ARG A 142 -4.50 -2.16 23.88
CA ARG A 142 -5.20 -0.88 24.09
C ARG A 142 -5.61 -0.19 22.78
N LYS A 143 -5.24 -0.76 21.62
CA LYS A 143 -5.57 -0.22 20.29
C LYS A 143 -7.05 -0.36 19.95
N VAL A 144 -7.74 -1.32 20.57
CA VAL A 144 -9.15 -1.66 20.29
C VAL A 144 -9.95 -1.56 21.59
N PRO A 145 -11.04 -0.77 21.62
CA PRO A 145 -11.95 -0.74 22.78
C PRO A 145 -12.52 -2.12 23.09
N LYS A 146 -12.81 -2.38 24.37
CA LYS A 146 -13.15 -3.71 24.88
C LYS A 146 -14.34 -4.34 24.13
N GLU A 147 -15.35 -3.54 23.84
CA GLU A 147 -16.58 -3.91 23.13
C GLU A 147 -16.35 -4.30 21.65
N PHE A 148 -15.24 -3.90 21.05
CA PHE A 148 -14.89 -4.22 19.65
C PHE A 148 -13.84 -5.32 19.52
N LYS A 149 -13.29 -5.84 20.62
CA LYS A 149 -12.24 -6.86 20.58
C LYS A 149 -12.69 -8.14 19.90
N GLN A 150 -13.90 -8.62 20.20
CA GLN A 150 -14.42 -9.83 19.55
C GLN A 150 -14.62 -9.63 18.04
N GLN A 151 -15.10 -8.46 17.63
CA GLN A 151 -15.29 -8.14 16.21
C GLN A 151 -13.93 -8.07 15.48
N MET A 152 -12.92 -7.47 16.10
CA MET A 152 -11.56 -7.44 15.57
C MET A 152 -10.98 -8.85 15.41
N LYS A 153 -11.14 -9.73 16.41
CA LYS A 153 -10.69 -11.12 16.34
C LYS A 153 -11.35 -11.85 15.17
N ASN A 154 -12.68 -11.82 15.11
CA ASN A 154 -13.43 -12.48 14.04
C ASN A 154 -13.00 -11.99 12.66
N TRP A 155 -12.83 -10.67 12.48
CA TRP A 155 -12.38 -10.11 11.22
C TRP A 155 -10.97 -10.59 10.82
N ILE A 156 -10.01 -10.62 11.75
CA ILE A 156 -8.67 -11.12 11.45
C ILE A 156 -8.70 -12.64 11.17
N HIS A 157 -9.51 -13.40 11.89
CA HIS A 157 -9.71 -14.83 11.63
C HIS A 157 -10.25 -15.08 10.23
N ASP A 158 -11.25 -14.31 9.80
CA ASP A 158 -11.82 -14.41 8.46
C ASP A 158 -10.78 -14.10 7.39
N LEU A 159 -9.98 -13.03 7.56
CA LEU A 159 -8.88 -12.69 6.67
C LEU A 159 -7.86 -13.83 6.55
N VAL A 160 -7.32 -14.29 7.67
CA VAL A 160 -6.28 -15.34 7.72
C VAL A 160 -6.79 -16.65 7.12
N SER A 161 -7.99 -17.07 7.52
CA SER A 161 -8.60 -18.32 7.05
C SER A 161 -8.90 -18.28 5.56
N THR A 162 -9.35 -17.14 5.05
CA THR A 162 -9.61 -16.97 3.61
C THR A 162 -8.31 -17.07 2.80
N ILE A 163 -7.25 -16.41 3.25
CA ILE A 163 -5.95 -16.45 2.55
C ILE A 163 -5.33 -17.84 2.63
N SER A 164 -5.34 -18.51 3.79
CA SER A 164 -4.84 -19.89 3.90
C SER A 164 -5.68 -20.88 3.07
N THR A 165 -7.00 -20.73 3.02
CA THR A 165 -7.83 -21.64 2.20
C THR A 165 -7.50 -21.52 0.70
N ARG A 166 -7.15 -20.32 0.24
CA ARG A 166 -6.72 -20.07 -1.14
C ARG A 166 -5.26 -20.50 -1.38
N GLY A 167 -4.43 -20.46 -0.35
CA GLY A 167 -2.98 -20.61 -0.41
C GLY A 167 -2.28 -19.27 -0.58
N TRP A 168 -1.31 -18.96 0.28
CA TRP A 168 -0.61 -17.68 0.29
C TRP A 168 -0.06 -17.31 -1.10
N ASN A 169 0.59 -18.25 -1.78
CA ASN A 169 1.20 -18.05 -3.09
C ASN A 169 0.20 -18.03 -4.26
N ASN A 170 -1.07 -18.39 -4.03
CA ASN A 170 -2.11 -18.37 -5.05
C ASN A 170 -2.90 -17.06 -5.07
N VAL A 171 -2.76 -16.23 -4.03
CA VAL A 171 -3.38 -14.90 -3.97
C VAL A 171 -2.36 -13.85 -4.41
N PRO A 172 -2.67 -12.99 -5.39
CA PRO A 172 -1.77 -11.94 -5.85
C PRO A 172 -1.39 -10.97 -4.73
N ASP A 173 -0.15 -10.51 -4.73
CA ASP A 173 0.31 -9.44 -3.83
C ASP A 173 -0.21 -8.08 -4.28
N MET A 174 -0.52 -7.20 -3.32
CA MET A 174 -0.90 -5.81 -3.59
C MET A 174 0.36 -4.96 -3.85
N THR A 175 1.16 -5.37 -4.82
CA THR A 175 2.36 -4.66 -5.25
C THR A 175 1.97 -3.38 -5.97
N LEU A 176 2.48 -2.24 -5.49
CA LEU A 176 2.10 -0.93 -6.01
C LEU A 176 3.25 -0.29 -6.77
N SER A 177 2.95 0.23 -7.95
CA SER A 177 3.91 0.87 -8.84
C SER A 177 3.49 2.27 -9.25
N ILE A 178 4.49 3.12 -9.49
CA ILE A 178 4.32 4.49 -9.96
C ILE A 178 5.47 4.86 -10.91
N LEU A 179 5.17 5.64 -11.95
CA LEU A 179 6.21 6.16 -12.84
C LEU A 179 6.84 7.39 -12.20
N TYR A 180 8.14 7.56 -12.43
CA TYR A 180 8.90 8.75 -12.08
C TYR A 180 9.72 9.22 -13.28
N GLY A 181 9.70 10.52 -13.56
CA GLY A 181 10.48 11.10 -14.64
C GLY A 181 10.62 12.61 -14.50
N LYS A 182 10.97 13.30 -15.59
CA LYS A 182 11.23 14.75 -15.60
C LYS A 182 10.13 15.62 -14.95
N ASN A 183 8.87 15.18 -15.06
CA ASN A 183 7.71 15.91 -14.52
C ASN A 183 7.23 15.34 -13.17
N GLY A 184 8.06 14.53 -12.50
CA GLY A 184 7.72 13.87 -11.24
C GLY A 184 6.87 12.62 -11.42
N LEU A 185 6.15 12.26 -10.36
CA LEU A 185 5.37 11.04 -10.23
C LEU A 185 4.11 11.03 -11.12
N LYS A 186 3.87 9.92 -11.83
CA LYS A 186 2.67 9.69 -12.65
C LYS A 186 2.05 8.34 -12.28
N ASN A 187 0.73 8.32 -12.11
CA ASN A 187 0.03 7.08 -11.77
C ASN A 187 0.07 6.09 -12.93
N MET A 188 0.17 4.81 -12.59
CA MET A 188 0.08 3.70 -13.53
C MET A 188 -1.24 2.97 -13.37
N ASN A 189 -1.74 2.39 -14.46
CA ASN A 189 -2.86 1.45 -14.43
C ASN A 189 -4.12 2.02 -13.76
N GLN A 190 -4.34 3.31 -13.95
CA GLN A 190 -5.52 4.03 -13.45
C GLN A 190 -6.33 4.57 -14.62
N LEU A 191 -7.62 4.27 -14.63
CA LEU A 191 -8.62 5.03 -15.36
C LEU A 191 -9.20 6.06 -14.39
N ILE A 192 -9.09 7.35 -14.73
CA ILE A 192 -9.80 8.40 -14.03
C ILE A 192 -11.10 8.64 -14.79
N THR A 193 -12.19 8.07 -14.30
CA THR A 193 -13.53 8.39 -14.80
C THR A 193 -13.99 9.65 -14.07
N TYR A 194 -13.70 10.83 -14.65
CA TYR A 194 -14.47 12.02 -14.29
C TYR A 194 -15.90 11.80 -14.78
N GLN A 195 -16.74 11.15 -13.99
CA GLN A 195 -18.17 11.38 -14.11
C GLN A 195 -18.42 12.81 -13.63
N TYR A 196 -18.25 13.76 -14.55
CA TYR A 196 -19.01 14.99 -14.48
C TYR A 196 -20.47 14.53 -14.61
N GLU A 197 -21.12 14.23 -13.48
CA GLU A 197 -22.56 14.03 -13.45
C GLU A 197 -23.21 15.38 -13.81
N ALA A 198 -23.30 15.65 -15.11
CA ALA A 198 -24.07 16.75 -15.68
C ALA A 198 -25.58 16.62 -15.41
N ASP A 199 -26.04 15.51 -14.79
CA ASP A 199 -27.46 15.18 -14.63
C ASP A 199 -27.99 15.19 -13.20
N ARG A 200 -27.29 15.81 -12.24
CA ARG A 200 -27.86 16.11 -10.92
C ARG A 200 -27.92 17.61 -10.59
N MET A 201 -28.15 18.45 -11.60
CA MET A 201 -28.74 19.77 -11.38
C MET A 201 -30.26 19.66 -11.10
N ASN A 202 -30.66 19.04 -9.98
CA ASN A 202 -31.99 19.34 -9.42
C ASN A 202 -32.18 19.01 -7.93
N ARG A 203 -31.28 19.47 -7.05
CA ARG A 203 -31.66 19.71 -5.64
C ARG A 203 -31.06 21.02 -5.14
N GLN A 204 -31.75 22.10 -5.46
CA GLN A 204 -31.62 23.39 -4.76
C GLN A 204 -31.86 23.20 -3.26
N TRP A 205 -30.84 23.33 -2.43
CA TRP A 205 -31.02 23.66 -1.01
C TRP A 205 -30.20 24.92 -0.69
N TYR A 206 -30.87 26.05 -0.94
CA TYR A 206 -30.69 27.45 -0.50
C TYR A 206 -29.96 28.48 -1.40
N SER A 207 -30.72 29.55 -1.69
CA SER A 207 -30.31 30.86 -2.19
C SER A 207 -29.87 31.76 -1.03
N VAL A 208 -28.80 32.52 -1.22
CA VAL A 208 -28.50 33.71 -0.40
C VAL A 208 -29.30 34.89 -0.99
N LEU A 209 -29.86 35.73 -0.12
CA LEU A 209 -30.73 36.88 -0.42
C LEU A 209 -30.34 37.66 -1.69
#